data_AF-H6C4N2-F1
#
_entry.id   AF-H6C4N2-F1
#
_cell.length_a   1.000
_cell.length_b   1.000
_cell.length_c   1.000
_cell.angle_alpha   90.00
_cell.angle_beta   90.00
_cell.angle_gamma   90.00
#
_symmetry.space_group_name_H-M   'P 1'
#
loop_
_entity.id
_entity.type
_entity.pdbx_description
1 polymer ?
#
loop_
_entity_poly.entity_id
_entity_poly.type
_entity_poly.pdbx_seq_one_letter_code
_entity_poly.pdbx_strand_id
1 'polypeptide(L)'
;MDLYNLPNATDPPRPTASSLSIPSLFCATTFAVWLISFVYWCVQDYRLYKSLGPGGPPYNVRGWLEVSFFVRPFTLAADETLWTGDYPRTGCHKEIEALPERAGERPVVKGIAPQRQFNQFAPKDMNSRILSVFASLVKKNSGLLEQKLSVFEKHHIALFVHHDLLSKSKELPDTAIRSKGELGHIHGEASVHLYFSPADAKVIVEKGWAERHRCARTQPWYFGWKKYMFGIGDTFLFVYVPRNDEELDVLKTLLWASARFMTGEKDIVAP
;
A
#
# COMPACT_ATOMS: atom_id res chain seq x y z
N MET A 1 -91.90 31.43 25.85
CA MET A 1 -91.33 32.27 24.77
C MET A 1 -89.99 32.76 25.26
N ASP A 2 -88.99 32.54 24.42
CA ASP A 2 -87.71 33.26 24.37
C ASP A 2 -86.80 33.21 25.61
N LEU A 3 -85.49 33.11 25.49
CA LEU A 3 -84.60 33.03 24.35
C LEU A 3 -83.25 32.62 24.93
N TYR A 4 -82.51 31.86 24.14
CA TYR A 4 -81.07 31.68 24.23
C TYR A 4 -80.35 32.97 24.67
N ASN A 5 -79.52 32.87 25.71
CA ASN A 5 -78.14 33.39 25.72
C ASN A 5 -77.57 33.28 27.13
N LEU A 6 -76.40 32.65 27.25
CA LEU A 6 -75.20 33.20 27.89
C LEU A 6 -74.04 32.19 27.73
N PRO A 7 -72.79 32.66 27.72
CA PRO A 7 -71.86 32.42 26.64
C PRO A 7 -70.63 31.62 27.09
N ASN A 8 -69.80 31.29 26.10
CA ASN A 8 -68.41 30.90 26.26
C ASN A 8 -68.17 29.43 26.65
N ALA A 9 -68.65 28.52 25.80
CA ALA A 9 -67.89 27.31 25.57
C ALA A 9 -66.60 27.73 24.86
N THR A 10 -65.49 27.83 25.60
CA THR A 10 -64.15 27.98 25.02
C THR A 10 -63.94 26.84 24.03
N ASP A 11 -63.70 27.19 22.76
CA ASP A 11 -63.35 26.23 21.72
C ASP A 11 -62.25 25.28 22.21
N PRO A 12 -62.33 23.97 21.90
CA PRO A 12 -61.28 23.03 22.28
C PRO A 12 -59.94 23.52 21.72
N PRO A 13 -58.83 23.42 22.48
CA PRO A 13 -57.54 23.89 22.02
C PRO A 13 -57.20 23.22 20.69
N ARG A 14 -56.99 24.05 19.66
CA ARG A 14 -56.60 23.60 18.32
C ARG A 14 -55.36 22.72 18.46
N PRO A 15 -55.33 21.49 17.90
CA PRO A 15 -54.13 20.68 17.94
C PRO A 15 -52.98 21.47 17.32
N THR A 16 -51.96 21.79 18.11
CA THR A 16 -50.71 22.37 17.61
C THR A 16 -50.11 21.35 16.67
N ALA A 17 -50.23 21.60 15.36
CA ALA A 17 -49.63 20.75 14.34
C ALA A 17 -48.14 20.58 14.66
N SER A 18 -47.70 19.33 14.81
CA SER A 18 -46.28 19.02 14.98
C SER A 18 -45.51 19.64 13.81
N SER A 19 -44.57 20.55 14.12
CA SER A 19 -43.85 21.35 13.12
C SER A 19 -42.86 20.55 12.27
N LEU A 20 -42.64 19.27 12.56
CA LEU A 20 -41.82 18.39 11.74
C LEU A 20 -42.65 17.68 10.68
N SER A 21 -42.42 18.06 9.43
CA SER A 21 -42.96 17.33 8.28
C SER A 21 -42.36 15.92 8.21
N ILE A 22 -43.13 14.94 7.70
CA ILE A 22 -42.67 13.56 7.46
C ILE A 22 -41.34 13.54 6.65
N PRO A 23 -41.17 14.34 5.58
CA PRO A 23 -39.88 14.47 4.88
C PRO A 23 -38.72 14.93 5.77
N SER A 24 -38.95 15.86 6.70
CA SER A 24 -37.93 16.33 7.65
C SER A 24 -37.47 15.20 8.60
N LEU A 25 -38.40 14.34 9.03
CA LEU A 25 -38.09 13.18 9.87
C LEU A 25 -37.29 12.11 9.09
N PHE A 26 -37.63 11.88 7.82
CA PHE A 26 -36.86 10.99 6.95
C PHE A 26 -35.44 11.52 6.69
N CYS A 27 -35.28 12.82 6.41
CA CYS A 27 -33.95 13.43 6.23
C CYS A 27 -33.11 13.37 7.51
N ALA A 28 -33.71 13.61 8.68
CA ALA A 28 -32.99 13.54 9.95
C ALA A 28 -32.53 12.12 10.28
N THR A 29 -33.38 11.12 10.05
CA THR A 29 -33.06 9.72 10.30
C THR A 29 -32.01 9.17 9.33
N THR A 30 -32.09 9.50 8.04
CA THR A 30 -31.06 9.09 7.06
C THR A 30 -29.72 9.72 7.37
N PHE A 31 -29.69 11.02 7.72
CA PHE A 31 -28.47 11.69 8.15
C PHE A 31 -27.89 11.07 9.43
N ALA A 32 -28.73 10.73 10.41
CA ALA A 32 -28.28 10.08 11.63
C ALA A 32 -27.67 8.69 11.37
N VAL A 33 -28.33 7.86 10.54
CA VAL A 33 -27.81 6.53 10.15
C VAL A 33 -26.49 6.67 9.39
N TRP A 34 -26.40 7.62 8.46
CA TRP A 34 -25.18 7.93 7.73
C TRP A 34 -24.05 8.35 8.68
N LEU A 35 -24.32 9.27 9.61
CA LEU A 35 -23.34 9.76 10.58
C LEU A 35 -22.86 8.64 11.51
N ILE A 36 -23.76 7.80 12.02
CA ILE A 36 -23.42 6.64 12.86
C ILE A 36 -22.54 5.66 12.07
N SER A 37 -22.92 5.35 10.83
CA SER A 37 -22.17 4.43 9.97
C SER A 37 -20.79 4.98 9.63
N PHE A 38 -20.69 6.29 9.34
CA PHE A 38 -19.43 6.98 9.07
C PHE A 38 -18.52 7.00 10.28
N VAL A 39 -19.05 7.31 11.48
CA VAL A 39 -18.28 7.27 12.73
C VAL A 39 -17.81 5.84 13.02
N TYR A 40 -18.68 4.84 12.87
CA TYR A 40 -18.31 3.44 13.03
C TYR A 40 -17.18 3.04 12.07
N TRP A 41 -17.30 3.40 10.79
CA TRP A 41 -16.25 3.16 9.80
C TRP A 41 -14.93 3.84 10.19
N CYS A 42 -14.95 5.11 10.59
CA CYS A 42 -13.76 5.84 11.04
C CYS A 42 -13.09 5.15 12.24
N VAL A 43 -13.88 4.66 13.21
CA VAL A 43 -13.35 3.94 14.37
C VAL A 43 -12.68 2.62 13.95
N GLN A 44 -13.31 1.84 13.08
CA GLN A 44 -12.74 0.57 12.63
C GLN A 44 -11.50 0.77 11.75
N ASP A 45 -11.53 1.76 10.85
CA ASP A 45 -10.41 2.09 9.98
C ASP A 45 -9.22 2.65 10.78
N TYR A 46 -9.47 3.45 11.83
CA TYR A 46 -8.44 3.88 12.75
C TYR A 46 -7.86 2.73 13.58
N ARG A 47 -8.69 1.80 14.07
CA ARG A 47 -8.22 0.59 14.75
C ARG A 47 -7.35 -0.28 13.84
N LEU A 48 -7.76 -0.45 12.59
CA LEU A 48 -6.95 -1.11 11.57
C LEU A 48 -5.61 -0.38 11.39
N TYR A 49 -5.64 0.95 11.20
CA TYR A 49 -4.43 1.76 11.08
C TYR A 49 -3.48 1.56 12.26
N LYS A 50 -3.99 1.54 13.49
CA LYS A 50 -3.19 1.28 14.69
C LYS A 50 -2.67 -0.16 14.74
N SER A 51 -3.42 -1.14 14.26
CA SER A 51 -2.99 -2.55 14.24
C SER A 51 -1.85 -2.82 13.25
N LEU A 52 -1.64 -1.95 12.25
CA LEU A 52 -0.52 -2.04 11.30
C LEU A 52 0.84 -1.69 11.93
N GLY A 53 0.83 -1.10 13.12
CA GLY A 53 2.05 -0.63 13.79
C GLY A 53 2.61 0.67 13.19
N PRO A 54 3.81 1.09 13.61
CA PRO A 54 4.50 2.25 13.04
C PRO A 54 4.98 1.99 11.60
N GLY A 55 5.21 3.06 10.84
CA GLY A 55 5.81 3.04 9.50
C GLY A 55 6.01 4.48 8.99
N GLY A 56 5.94 4.71 7.68
CA GLY A 56 6.19 6.04 7.09
C GLY A 56 5.34 7.19 7.69
N PRO A 57 4.00 7.07 7.73
CA PRO A 57 3.13 8.10 8.33
C PRO A 57 3.16 8.09 9.88
N PRO A 58 2.85 9.22 10.54
CA PRO A 58 2.85 9.30 12.01
C PRO A 58 1.87 8.32 12.68
N TYR A 59 2.31 7.54 13.66
CA TYR A 59 1.51 6.49 14.33
C TYR A 59 0.44 7.03 15.31
N ASN A 60 -0.42 7.94 14.85
CA ASN A 60 -1.47 8.61 15.61
C ASN A 60 -2.66 8.99 14.70
N VAL A 61 -3.63 9.74 15.23
CA VAL A 61 -4.84 10.17 14.48
C VAL A 61 -4.49 11.00 13.25
N ARG A 62 -3.43 11.82 13.30
CA ARG A 62 -3.01 12.64 12.16
C ARG A 62 -2.54 11.76 10.99
N GLY A 63 -1.69 10.77 11.24
CA GLY A 63 -1.25 9.87 10.17
C GLY A 63 -2.38 9.03 9.59
N TRP A 64 -3.35 8.62 10.42
CA TRP A 64 -4.57 7.98 9.94
C TRP A 64 -5.38 8.90 9.01
N LEU A 65 -5.61 10.16 9.41
CA LEU A 65 -6.31 11.13 8.56
C LEU A 65 -5.59 11.35 7.22
N GLU A 66 -4.27 11.52 7.26
CA GLU A 66 -3.42 11.64 6.08
C GLU A 66 -3.60 10.44 5.14
N VAL A 67 -3.52 9.21 5.66
CA VAL A 67 -3.62 8.00 4.83
C VAL A 67 -5.04 7.76 4.32
N SER A 68 -6.05 7.87 5.17
CA SER A 68 -7.41 7.49 4.83
C SER A 68 -8.14 8.49 3.94
N PHE A 69 -7.81 9.79 4.05
CA PHE A 69 -8.50 10.84 3.30
C PHE A 69 -7.64 11.53 2.24
N PHE A 70 -6.31 11.53 2.37
CA PHE A 70 -5.43 12.21 1.41
C PHE A 70 -4.60 11.26 0.55
N VAL A 71 -4.29 10.06 1.03
CA VAL A 71 -3.57 9.05 0.24
C VAL A 71 -4.55 8.12 -0.47
N ARG A 72 -5.42 7.45 0.30
CA ARG A 72 -6.32 6.38 -0.18
C ARG A 72 -7.13 6.75 -1.44
N PRO A 73 -7.70 7.96 -1.59
CA PRO A 73 -8.44 8.32 -2.80
C PRO A 73 -7.62 8.27 -4.09
N PHE A 74 -6.29 8.30 -4.01
CA PHE A 74 -5.39 8.28 -5.16
C PHE A 74 -4.65 6.96 -5.34
N THR A 75 -5.09 5.92 -4.64
CA THR A 75 -4.50 4.57 -4.70
C THR A 75 -5.35 3.63 -5.53
N LEU A 76 -4.76 2.52 -5.99
CA LEU A 76 -5.50 1.38 -6.52
C LEU A 76 -6.56 0.90 -5.51
N ALA A 77 -7.65 0.36 -6.03
CA ALA A 77 -8.60 -0.35 -5.19
C ALA A 77 -7.93 -1.58 -4.56
N ALA A 78 -8.47 -2.06 -3.43
CA ALA A 78 -7.83 -3.15 -2.68
C ALA A 78 -7.82 -4.48 -3.45
N ASP A 79 -8.80 -4.68 -4.32
CA ASP A 79 -8.98 -5.83 -5.20
C ASP A 79 -8.19 -5.73 -6.52
N GLU A 80 -7.65 -4.56 -6.85
CA GLU A 80 -6.84 -4.33 -8.06
C GLU A 80 -5.34 -4.59 -7.87
N THR A 81 -4.88 -4.88 -6.65
CA THR A 81 -3.46 -5.09 -6.36
C THR A 81 -2.86 -6.31 -7.07
N LEU A 82 -3.71 -7.24 -7.52
CA LEU A 82 -3.30 -8.45 -8.25
C LEU A 82 -3.38 -8.29 -9.77
N TRP A 83 -3.97 -7.20 -10.26
CA TRP A 83 -4.13 -7.00 -11.70
C TRP A 83 -2.84 -6.48 -12.33
N THR A 84 -2.38 -7.16 -13.39
CA THR A 84 -1.13 -6.88 -14.11
C THR A 84 -1.36 -6.68 -15.61
N GLY A 85 -2.60 -6.40 -16.04
CA GLY A 85 -2.93 -6.24 -17.46
C GLY A 85 -2.29 -5.01 -18.11
N ASP A 86 -1.84 -4.06 -17.30
CA ASP A 86 -1.11 -2.85 -17.69
C ASP A 86 0.42 -3.03 -17.77
N TYR A 87 0.95 -4.18 -17.31
CA TYR A 87 2.36 -4.49 -17.44
C TYR A 87 2.68 -5.23 -18.75
N PRO A 88 3.84 -4.96 -19.38
CA PRO A 88 4.24 -5.60 -20.63
C PRO A 88 4.47 -7.11 -20.42
N ARG A 89 4.20 -7.89 -21.48
CA ARG A 89 4.41 -9.35 -21.49
C ARG A 89 5.84 -9.76 -21.85
N THR A 90 6.60 -8.88 -22.49
CA THR A 90 7.94 -9.17 -23.01
C THR A 90 9.00 -8.41 -22.23
N GLY A 91 10.22 -8.95 -22.18
CA GLY A 91 11.34 -8.33 -21.48
C GLY A 91 11.49 -8.77 -20.02
N CYS A 92 10.81 -9.85 -19.61
CA CYS A 92 11.03 -10.46 -18.30
C CYS A 92 12.41 -11.13 -18.28
N HIS A 93 13.08 -11.06 -17.14
CA HIS A 93 14.34 -11.75 -16.92
C HIS A 93 14.12 -13.26 -16.84
N LYS A 94 15.03 -14.03 -17.45
CA LYS A 94 14.91 -15.50 -17.54
C LYS A 94 14.81 -16.18 -16.17
N GLU A 95 15.53 -15.66 -15.18
CA GLU A 95 15.47 -16.15 -13.80
C GLU A 95 14.11 -15.91 -13.13
N ILE A 96 13.41 -14.84 -13.49
CA ILE A 96 12.05 -14.54 -13.02
C ILE A 96 11.03 -15.42 -13.75
N GLU A 97 11.20 -15.61 -15.06
CA GLU A 97 10.42 -16.57 -15.86
C GLU A 97 10.60 -18.01 -15.36
N ALA A 98 11.75 -18.35 -14.79
CA ALA A 98 12.05 -19.68 -14.25
C ALA A 98 11.55 -19.92 -12.81
N LEU A 99 11.09 -18.88 -12.09
CA LEU A 99 10.56 -19.07 -10.73
C LEU A 99 9.39 -20.07 -10.70
N PRO A 100 9.26 -20.91 -9.67
CA PRO A 100 8.07 -21.73 -9.50
C PRO A 100 6.86 -20.85 -9.15
N GLU A 101 5.65 -21.40 -9.32
CA GLU A 101 4.46 -20.81 -8.67
C GLU A 101 4.57 -20.96 -7.15
N ARG A 102 4.17 -19.91 -6.42
CA ARG A 102 4.19 -19.95 -4.96
C ARG A 102 3.12 -20.92 -4.45
N ALA A 103 3.52 -21.86 -3.60
CA ALA A 103 2.62 -22.89 -3.10
C ALA A 103 1.56 -22.31 -2.12
N GLY A 104 0.30 -22.73 -2.31
CA GLY A 104 -0.82 -22.40 -1.43
C GLY A 104 -1.46 -21.03 -1.71
N GLU A 105 -2.37 -20.61 -0.84
CA GLU A 105 -3.09 -19.35 -0.99
C GLU A 105 -2.19 -18.12 -0.74
N ARG A 106 -2.59 -16.98 -1.30
CA ARG A 106 -1.97 -15.70 -0.99
C ARG A 106 -2.19 -15.32 0.48
N PRO A 107 -1.24 -14.62 1.11
CA PRO A 107 -1.45 -14.14 2.46
C PRO A 107 -2.44 -12.97 2.48
N VAL A 108 -2.96 -12.69 3.67
CA VAL A 108 -3.81 -11.53 3.93
C VAL A 108 -2.92 -10.33 4.16
N VAL A 109 -2.91 -9.41 3.20
CA VAL A 109 -2.21 -8.13 3.30
C VAL A 109 -3.22 -7.00 3.49
N LYS A 110 -2.94 -6.07 4.40
CA LYS A 110 -3.80 -4.91 4.64
C LYS A 110 -2.97 -3.63 4.78
N GLY A 111 -3.65 -2.51 4.62
CA GLY A 111 -3.07 -1.19 4.75
C GLY A 111 -2.74 -0.53 3.41
N ILE A 112 -2.11 0.63 3.50
CA ILE A 112 -1.59 1.39 2.36
C ILE A 112 -0.20 1.89 2.77
N ALA A 113 -0.15 2.68 3.85
CA ALA A 113 1.07 3.09 4.50
C ALA A 113 0.76 3.27 5.99
N PRO A 114 1.23 2.40 6.89
CA PRO A 114 1.97 1.18 6.61
C PRO A 114 1.13 0.12 5.86
N GLN A 115 1.79 -0.83 5.19
CA GLN A 115 1.20 -2.04 4.63
C GLN A 115 1.81 -3.25 5.35
N ARG A 116 0.99 -4.23 5.74
CA ARG A 116 1.43 -5.38 6.55
C ARG A 116 0.78 -6.69 6.12
N GLN A 117 1.52 -7.78 6.31
CA GLN A 117 1.02 -9.15 6.20
C GLN A 117 0.47 -9.65 7.55
N PHE A 118 -0.74 -10.23 7.56
CA PHE A 118 -1.46 -10.63 8.79
C PHE A 118 -1.54 -12.14 9.02
N ASN A 119 -0.99 -12.96 8.12
CA ASN A 119 -0.89 -14.41 8.27
C ASN A 119 0.36 -14.93 7.53
N GLN A 120 0.59 -16.24 7.53
CA GLN A 120 1.76 -16.87 6.91
C GLN A 120 3.09 -16.23 7.38
N PHE A 121 3.25 -16.13 8.70
CA PHE A 121 4.39 -15.46 9.32
C PHE A 121 5.70 -16.21 9.12
N ALA A 122 6.79 -15.44 9.15
CA ALA A 122 8.14 -15.95 8.99
C ALA A 122 8.59 -16.75 10.24
N PRO A 123 9.52 -17.69 10.08
CA PRO A 123 10.35 -18.18 11.17
C PRO A 123 11.05 -17.00 11.89
N LYS A 124 11.30 -17.15 13.20
CA LYS A 124 11.83 -16.05 14.05
C LYS A 124 13.17 -15.47 13.54
N ASP A 125 13.98 -16.30 12.91
CA ASP A 125 15.29 -15.95 12.37
C ASP A 125 15.25 -15.34 10.95
N MET A 126 14.11 -15.41 10.25
CA MET A 126 14.01 -15.02 8.84
C MET A 126 14.42 -13.57 8.58
N ASN A 127 14.04 -12.62 9.45
CA ASN A 127 14.48 -11.22 9.33
C ASN A 127 16.01 -11.09 9.30
N SER A 128 16.70 -11.79 10.22
CA SER A 128 18.16 -11.74 10.28
C SER A 128 18.80 -12.33 9.03
N ARG A 129 18.18 -13.36 8.45
CA ARG A 129 18.62 -14.01 7.21
C ARG A 129 18.41 -13.10 6.00
N ILE A 130 17.26 -12.42 5.89
CA ILE A 130 17.01 -11.44 4.82
C ILE A 130 17.99 -10.27 4.94
N LEU A 131 18.24 -9.75 6.15
CA LEU A 131 19.24 -8.70 6.36
C LEU A 131 20.65 -9.17 5.99
N SER A 132 21.00 -10.43 6.24
CA SER A 132 22.27 -11.02 5.77
C SER A 132 22.33 -11.09 4.24
N VAL A 133 21.22 -11.38 3.56
CA VAL A 133 21.13 -11.36 2.09
C VAL A 133 21.31 -9.94 1.56
N PHE A 134 20.69 -8.93 2.18
CA PHE A 134 20.88 -7.52 1.85
C PHE A 134 22.36 -7.12 2.00
N ALA A 135 22.98 -7.50 3.11
CA ALA A 135 24.40 -7.26 3.37
C ALA A 135 25.32 -7.94 2.36
N SER A 136 25.04 -9.19 1.99
CA SER A 136 25.80 -9.91 0.95
C SER A 136 25.69 -9.21 -0.40
N LEU A 137 24.47 -8.82 -0.81
CA LEU A 137 24.22 -8.16 -2.08
C LEU A 137 24.99 -6.84 -2.18
N VAL A 138 24.94 -5.99 -1.14
CA VAL A 138 25.70 -4.73 -1.10
C VAL A 138 27.20 -4.99 -1.09
N LYS A 139 27.68 -5.92 -0.26
CA LYS A 139 29.13 -6.22 -0.17
C LYS A 139 29.71 -6.64 -1.52
N LYS A 140 28.98 -7.47 -2.27
CA LYS A 140 29.40 -7.95 -3.60
C LYS A 140 29.30 -6.88 -4.69
N ASN A 141 28.50 -5.83 -4.48
CA ASN A 141 28.20 -4.79 -5.46
C ASN A 141 28.38 -3.38 -4.88
N SER A 142 29.42 -3.15 -4.08
CA SER A 142 29.53 -1.96 -3.22
C SER A 142 29.65 -0.63 -3.96
N GLY A 143 30.04 -0.66 -5.25
CA GLY A 143 30.04 0.53 -6.11
C GLY A 143 28.68 0.87 -6.74
N LEU A 144 27.70 -0.04 -6.62
CA LEU A 144 26.41 0.05 -7.30
C LEU A 144 25.24 0.11 -6.31
N LEU A 145 25.39 -0.48 -5.13
CA LEU A 145 24.36 -0.58 -4.11
C LEU A 145 24.88 -0.11 -2.74
N GLU A 146 23.97 0.37 -1.91
CA GLU A 146 24.22 0.72 -0.52
C GLU A 146 23.03 0.37 0.39
N GLN A 147 23.26 0.34 1.70
CA GLN A 147 22.22 0.11 2.72
C GLN A 147 22.05 1.33 3.60
N LYS A 148 20.79 1.76 3.77
CA LYS A 148 20.43 2.90 4.63
C LYS A 148 19.07 2.64 5.28
N LEU A 149 18.69 3.49 6.22
CA LEU A 149 17.32 3.50 6.74
C LEU A 149 16.35 3.90 5.60
N SER A 150 15.25 3.17 5.47
CA SER A 150 14.23 3.45 4.44
C SER A 150 13.67 4.88 4.57
N VAL A 151 13.50 5.57 3.45
CA VAL A 151 12.81 6.86 3.37
C VAL A 151 11.29 6.65 3.46
N PHE A 152 10.79 5.57 2.87
CA PHE A 152 9.36 5.23 2.88
C PHE A 152 8.91 4.67 4.23
N GLU A 153 9.62 3.70 4.77
CA GLU A 153 9.25 2.99 6.00
C GLU A 153 9.79 3.66 7.27
N LYS A 154 10.91 4.41 7.19
CA LYS A 154 11.54 5.18 8.27
C LYS A 154 12.05 4.40 9.48
N HIS A 155 11.76 3.12 9.58
CA HIS A 155 12.06 2.30 10.76
C HIS A 155 12.94 1.08 10.44
N HIS A 156 13.00 0.68 9.18
CA HIS A 156 13.67 -0.53 8.74
C HIS A 156 14.72 -0.26 7.66
N ILE A 157 15.68 -1.19 7.54
CA ILE A 157 16.75 -1.12 6.55
C ILE A 157 16.18 -1.29 5.14
N ALA A 158 16.72 -0.49 4.23
CA ALA A 158 16.45 -0.54 2.82
C ALA A 158 17.73 -0.64 2.02
N LEU A 159 17.59 -1.19 0.82
CA LEU A 159 18.60 -1.17 -0.22
C LEU A 159 18.39 0.07 -1.09
N PHE A 160 19.50 0.68 -1.49
CA PHE A 160 19.53 1.83 -2.37
C PHE A 160 20.52 1.62 -3.51
N VAL A 161 20.23 2.24 -4.65
CA VAL A 161 21.24 2.54 -5.68
C VAL A 161 22.29 3.44 -5.05
N HIS A 162 23.57 3.09 -5.22
CA HIS A 162 24.69 3.84 -4.65
C HIS A 162 24.65 5.30 -5.12
N HIS A 163 24.92 6.24 -4.20
CA HIS A 163 24.85 7.68 -4.45
C HIS A 163 25.59 8.13 -5.72
N ASP A 164 26.79 7.59 -5.97
CA ASP A 164 27.60 8.00 -7.13
C ASP A 164 26.95 7.61 -8.46
N LEU A 165 26.29 6.46 -8.51
CA LEU A 165 25.52 6.03 -9.67
C LEU A 165 24.23 6.86 -9.78
N LEU A 166 23.52 7.08 -8.67
CA LEU A 166 22.31 7.90 -8.62
C LEU A 166 22.56 9.35 -9.08
N SER A 167 23.74 9.90 -8.81
CA SER A 167 24.14 11.24 -9.26
C SER A 167 24.26 11.36 -10.79
N LYS A 168 24.48 10.23 -11.48
CA LYS A 168 24.56 10.10 -12.95
C LYS A 168 23.19 9.73 -13.55
N SER A 169 22.14 10.37 -13.04
CA SER A 169 20.72 9.96 -13.20
C SER A 169 20.19 9.78 -14.62
N LYS A 170 20.85 10.30 -15.66
CA LYS A 170 20.38 10.19 -17.06
C LYS A 170 20.35 8.77 -17.61
N GLU A 171 21.10 7.85 -17.00
CA GLU A 171 21.23 6.45 -17.44
C GLU A 171 20.38 5.48 -16.62
N LEU A 172 19.73 5.98 -15.55
CA LEU A 172 18.94 5.16 -14.64
C LEU A 172 17.46 5.12 -15.04
N PRO A 173 16.73 4.05 -14.67
CA PRO A 173 15.28 4.04 -14.81
C PRO A 173 14.66 5.20 -14.01
N ASP A 174 13.61 5.80 -14.57
CA ASP A 174 12.87 6.89 -13.91
C ASP A 174 12.39 6.47 -12.50
N THR A 175 12.03 5.21 -12.29
CA THR A 175 11.70 4.65 -10.96
C THR A 175 12.82 4.86 -9.93
N ALA A 176 14.08 4.67 -10.29
CA ALA A 176 15.22 4.91 -9.40
C ALA A 176 15.37 6.39 -9.06
N ILE A 177 15.13 7.29 -10.01
CA ILE A 177 15.15 8.73 -9.78
C ILE A 177 14.02 9.16 -8.83
N ARG A 178 12.80 8.63 -9.04
CA ARG A 178 11.61 8.98 -8.23
C ARG A 178 11.69 8.49 -6.79
N SER A 179 12.20 7.29 -6.60
CA SER A 179 12.43 6.69 -5.28
C SER A 179 13.69 7.21 -4.58
N LYS A 180 14.43 8.15 -5.19
CA LYS A 180 15.73 8.64 -4.71
C LYS A 180 16.72 7.49 -4.46
N GLY A 181 16.67 6.50 -5.34
CA GLY A 181 17.50 5.31 -5.30
C GLY A 181 16.97 4.18 -4.42
N GLU A 182 15.93 4.38 -3.60
CA GLU A 182 15.40 3.30 -2.75
C GLU A 182 14.81 2.18 -3.63
N LEU A 183 15.48 1.02 -3.69
CA LEU A 183 14.99 -0.13 -4.44
C LEU A 183 14.05 -1.00 -3.63
N GLY A 184 14.19 -1.01 -2.31
CA GLY A 184 13.27 -1.71 -1.44
C GLY A 184 13.71 -1.83 0.01
N HIS A 185 12.75 -2.18 0.88
CA HIS A 185 12.95 -2.28 2.32
C HIS A 185 12.22 -3.47 2.92
N ILE A 186 12.75 -3.96 4.03
CA ILE A 186 12.15 -5.04 4.82
C ILE A 186 11.15 -4.47 5.83
N HIS A 187 10.12 -5.24 6.20
CA HIS A 187 9.25 -4.95 7.34
C HIS A 187 9.57 -5.83 8.55
N GLY A 188 9.04 -5.47 9.72
CA GLY A 188 9.23 -6.26 10.95
C GLY A 188 8.73 -7.70 10.86
N GLU A 189 7.75 -7.99 9.98
CA GLU A 189 7.22 -9.34 9.72
C GLU A 189 7.98 -10.12 8.62
N ALA A 190 9.09 -9.59 8.10
CA ALA A 190 9.93 -10.17 7.04
C ALA A 190 9.37 -10.10 5.60
N SER A 191 8.24 -9.44 5.36
CA SER A 191 7.84 -9.07 4.00
C SER A 191 8.74 -7.95 3.49
N VAL A 192 8.83 -7.79 2.18
CA VAL A 192 9.72 -6.79 1.57
C VAL A 192 8.97 -5.99 0.53
N HIS A 193 9.16 -4.68 0.52
CA HIS A 193 8.81 -3.87 -0.63
C HIS A 193 9.97 -3.81 -1.62
N LEU A 194 9.73 -4.06 -2.91
CA LEU A 194 10.77 -4.03 -3.94
C LEU A 194 10.24 -3.40 -5.25
N TYR A 195 11.14 -2.73 -5.98
CA TYR A 195 10.90 -2.29 -7.36
C TYR A 195 11.43 -3.30 -8.37
N PHE A 196 10.68 -3.52 -9.45
CA PHE A 196 11.05 -4.44 -10.51
C PHE A 196 10.87 -3.81 -11.89
N SER A 197 11.46 -4.41 -12.92
CA SER A 197 11.04 -4.07 -14.29
C SER A 197 9.55 -4.40 -14.44
N PRO A 198 8.78 -3.64 -15.26
CA PRO A 198 7.36 -3.92 -15.43
C PRO A 198 7.06 -5.37 -15.90
N ALA A 199 7.91 -5.95 -16.74
CA ALA A 199 7.75 -7.33 -17.20
C ALA A 199 8.00 -8.36 -16.09
N ASP A 200 9.01 -8.14 -15.23
CA ASP A 200 9.22 -9.00 -14.06
C ASP A 200 8.07 -8.86 -13.06
N ALA A 201 7.63 -7.63 -12.79
CA ALA A 201 6.55 -7.35 -11.86
C ALA A 201 5.28 -8.13 -12.24
N LYS A 202 4.98 -8.21 -13.54
CA LYS A 202 3.90 -9.04 -14.07
C LYS A 202 4.03 -10.50 -13.66
N VAL A 203 5.16 -11.13 -13.98
CA VAL A 203 5.40 -12.56 -13.75
C VAL A 203 5.45 -12.87 -12.24
N ILE A 204 6.07 -12.02 -11.43
CA ILE A 204 6.16 -12.17 -9.97
C ILE A 204 4.76 -12.17 -9.34
N VAL A 205 3.91 -11.23 -9.74
CA VAL A 205 2.53 -11.18 -9.25
C VAL A 205 1.75 -12.38 -9.77
N GLU A 206 1.80 -12.71 -11.07
CA GLU A 206 1.07 -13.86 -11.63
C GLU A 206 1.43 -15.19 -10.96
N LYS A 207 2.71 -15.40 -10.61
CA LYS A 207 3.20 -16.59 -9.89
C LYS A 207 2.90 -16.60 -8.39
N GLY A 208 2.23 -15.59 -7.85
CA GLY A 208 1.81 -15.59 -6.45
C GLY A 208 2.86 -15.13 -5.44
N TRP A 209 3.97 -14.55 -5.87
CA TRP A 209 5.05 -14.11 -4.96
C TRP A 209 4.84 -12.72 -4.36
N ALA A 210 4.02 -11.90 -5.00
CA ALA A 210 3.78 -10.54 -4.58
C ALA A 210 2.40 -10.03 -5.01
N GLU A 211 2.05 -8.86 -4.49
CA GLU A 211 0.97 -8.00 -4.98
C GLU A 211 1.49 -6.57 -5.14
N ARG A 212 0.79 -5.75 -5.93
CA ARG A 212 1.16 -4.34 -6.10
C ARG A 212 0.92 -3.57 -4.82
N HIS A 213 1.84 -2.68 -4.46
CA HIS A 213 1.52 -1.64 -3.50
C HIS A 213 0.43 -0.76 -4.12
N ARG A 214 -0.60 -0.41 -3.34
CA ARG A 214 -1.73 0.40 -3.85
C ARG A 214 -1.34 1.78 -4.40
N CYS A 215 -0.18 2.32 -4.04
CA CYS A 215 0.33 3.59 -4.58
C CYS A 215 1.07 3.41 -5.93
N ALA A 216 1.38 2.17 -6.34
CA ALA A 216 2.13 1.83 -7.55
C ALA A 216 1.23 1.85 -8.80
N ARG A 217 0.74 3.04 -9.15
CA ARG A 217 -0.15 3.26 -10.29
C ARG A 217 0.65 3.45 -11.57
N THR A 218 0.16 2.87 -12.66
CA THR A 218 0.72 3.04 -14.02
C THR A 218 0.07 4.20 -14.77
N GLN A 219 -1.17 4.53 -14.44
CA GLN A 219 -1.96 5.56 -15.12
C GLN A 219 -2.04 6.87 -14.32
N PRO A 220 -1.96 8.04 -14.99
CA PRO A 220 -2.34 9.32 -14.42
C PRO A 220 -3.74 9.31 -13.78
N TRP A 221 -4.03 10.23 -12.86
CA TRP A 221 -5.42 10.41 -12.38
C TRP A 221 -6.29 11.01 -13.49
N TYR A 222 -7.63 10.83 -13.41
CA TYR A 222 -8.63 11.23 -14.41
C TYR A 222 -8.57 12.69 -14.92
N PHE A 223 -7.78 13.56 -14.27
CA PHE A 223 -7.56 14.96 -14.64
C PHE A 223 -6.11 15.28 -15.04
N GLY A 224 -5.31 14.31 -15.50
CA GLY A 224 -3.95 14.57 -16.00
C GLY A 224 -2.89 14.84 -14.93
N TRP A 225 -3.12 14.39 -13.69
CA TRP A 225 -2.16 14.52 -12.59
C TRP A 225 -0.95 13.60 -12.78
N LYS A 226 0.14 13.86 -12.04
CA LYS A 226 1.40 13.10 -12.13
C LYS A 226 1.16 11.59 -12.04
N LYS A 227 1.77 10.82 -12.95
CA LYS A 227 1.78 9.35 -12.96
C LYS A 227 2.21 8.79 -11.60
N TYR A 228 3.28 9.33 -11.03
CA TYR A 228 3.78 8.95 -9.71
C TYR A 228 3.30 9.94 -8.65
N MET A 229 2.72 9.40 -7.59
CA MET A 229 2.34 10.14 -6.40
C MET A 229 3.17 9.66 -5.20
N PHE A 230 3.41 10.55 -4.24
CA PHE A 230 4.11 10.24 -2.99
C PHE A 230 5.56 9.69 -3.15
N GLY A 231 6.17 9.89 -4.33
CA GLY A 231 7.50 9.35 -4.64
C GLY A 231 7.51 7.85 -4.98
N ILE A 232 6.35 7.22 -5.14
CA ILE A 232 6.22 5.79 -5.41
C ILE A 232 6.08 5.55 -6.93
N GLY A 233 7.02 4.77 -7.48
CA GLY A 233 7.00 4.29 -8.86
C GLY A 233 5.92 3.23 -9.14
N ASP A 234 5.69 2.92 -10.41
CA ASP A 234 4.60 2.07 -10.90
C ASP A 234 4.79 0.56 -10.71
N THR A 235 6.00 0.12 -10.34
CA THR A 235 6.35 -1.29 -10.10
C THR A 235 6.76 -1.57 -8.66
N PHE A 236 6.26 -0.79 -7.70
CA PHE A 236 6.47 -1.05 -6.28
C PHE A 236 5.59 -2.20 -5.81
N LEU A 237 6.20 -3.35 -5.53
CA LEU A 237 5.49 -4.54 -5.09
C LEU A 237 5.65 -4.77 -3.59
N PHE A 238 4.62 -5.36 -2.97
CA PHE A 238 4.68 -6.00 -1.66
C PHE A 238 4.99 -7.48 -1.88
N VAL A 239 6.24 -7.88 -1.66
CA VAL A 239 6.70 -9.26 -1.74
C VAL A 239 6.40 -9.96 -0.43
N TYR A 240 5.75 -11.11 -0.53
CA TYR A 240 5.27 -11.86 0.63
C TYR A 240 6.42 -12.43 1.47
N VAL A 241 6.12 -12.68 2.74
CA VAL A 241 7.06 -13.25 3.71
C VAL A 241 7.55 -14.63 3.25
N PRO A 242 8.88 -14.88 3.21
CA PRO A 242 9.43 -16.21 3.01
C PRO A 242 9.11 -17.13 4.20
N ARG A 243 8.51 -18.28 3.92
CA ARG A 243 8.09 -19.26 4.94
C ARG A 243 9.18 -20.26 5.30
N ASN A 244 10.13 -20.48 4.39
CA ASN A 244 11.18 -21.50 4.49
C ASN A 244 12.40 -21.10 3.65
N ASP A 245 13.36 -22.01 3.53
CA ASP A 245 14.63 -21.79 2.84
C ASP A 245 14.45 -21.67 1.33
N GLU A 246 13.52 -22.45 0.77
CA GLU A 246 13.20 -22.43 -0.66
C GLU A 246 12.60 -21.08 -1.08
N GLU A 247 11.69 -20.52 -0.27
CA GLU A 247 11.13 -19.19 -0.52
C GLU A 247 12.16 -18.08 -0.30
N LEU A 248 13.12 -18.28 0.62
CA LEU A 248 14.23 -17.34 0.78
C LEU A 248 15.13 -17.33 -0.47
N ASP A 249 15.36 -18.47 -1.11
CA ASP A 249 16.11 -18.54 -2.37
C ASP A 249 15.38 -17.85 -3.52
N VAL A 250 14.05 -17.93 -3.55
CA VAL A 250 13.23 -17.10 -4.46
C VAL A 250 13.45 -15.61 -4.14
N LEU A 251 13.37 -15.19 -2.87
CA LEU A 251 13.61 -13.79 -2.50
C LEU A 251 15.00 -13.30 -2.91
N LYS A 252 16.05 -14.13 -2.83
CA LYS A 252 17.40 -13.79 -3.34
C LYS A 252 17.36 -13.47 -4.84
N THR A 253 16.63 -14.27 -5.63
CA THR A 253 16.43 -14.04 -7.07
C THR A 253 15.67 -12.75 -7.32
N LEU A 254 14.62 -12.49 -6.54
CA LEU A 254 13.85 -11.24 -6.62
C LEU A 254 14.71 -10.01 -6.29
N LEU A 255 15.52 -10.06 -5.23
CA LEU A 255 16.43 -8.97 -4.87
C LEU A 255 17.47 -8.73 -5.96
N TRP A 256 17.97 -9.78 -6.58
CA TRP A 256 18.91 -9.69 -7.69
C TRP A 256 18.30 -8.99 -8.91
N ALA A 257 17.10 -9.40 -9.33
CA ALA A 257 16.38 -8.75 -10.44
C ALA A 257 16.00 -7.30 -10.13
N SER A 258 15.57 -7.03 -8.88
CA SER A 258 15.27 -5.67 -8.41
C SER A 258 16.49 -4.75 -8.50
N ALA A 259 17.65 -5.22 -8.03
CA ALA A 259 18.90 -4.49 -8.11
C ALA A 259 19.28 -4.19 -9.57
N ARG A 260 19.26 -5.19 -10.46
CA ARG A 260 19.56 -5.02 -11.90
C ARG A 260 18.66 -3.98 -12.56
N PHE A 261 17.37 -4.03 -12.27
CA PHE A 261 16.44 -3.03 -12.78
C PHE A 261 16.80 -1.64 -12.27
N MET A 262 16.91 -1.45 -10.96
CA MET A 262 17.05 -0.13 -10.35
C MET A 262 18.40 0.53 -10.61
N THR A 263 19.47 -0.24 -10.79
CA THR A 263 20.79 0.28 -11.17
C THR A 263 20.95 0.43 -12.68
N GLY A 264 20.10 -0.21 -13.49
CA GLY A 264 20.30 -0.33 -14.94
C GLY A 264 21.46 -1.26 -15.33
N GLU A 265 22.12 -1.91 -14.36
CA GLU A 265 23.31 -2.73 -14.57
C GLU A 265 22.95 -4.19 -14.80
N LYS A 266 23.56 -4.79 -15.82
CA LYS A 266 23.35 -6.22 -16.13
C LYS A 266 24.23 -7.13 -15.29
N ASP A 267 25.41 -6.65 -14.89
CA ASP A 267 26.48 -7.46 -14.27
C ASP A 267 26.45 -7.36 -12.72
N ILE A 268 25.26 -7.23 -12.14
CA ILE A 268 25.09 -7.34 -10.67
C ILE A 268 25.41 -8.77 -10.25
N VAL A 269 26.30 -8.93 -9.26
CA VAL A 269 26.62 -10.22 -8.66
C VAL A 269 25.49 -10.61 -7.69
N ALA A 270 24.90 -11.80 -7.89
CA ALA A 270 23.83 -12.33 -7.03
C ALA A 270 24.28 -12.50 -5.55
N PRO A 271 23.35 -12.37 -4.57
CA PRO A 271 23.67 -12.42 -3.15
C PRO A 271 24.15 -13.78 -2.64
#